data_AF-A0A0K0D8Z2-F1
#
_entry.id   AF-A0A0K0D8Z2-F1
#
_cell.length_a   1.000
_cell.length_b   1.000
_cell.length_c   1.000
_cell.angle_alpha   90.00
_cell.angle_beta   90.00
_cell.angle_gamma   90.00
#
_symmetry.space_group_name_H-M   'P 1'
#
loop_
_entity.id
_entity.type
_entity.pdbx_description
1 polymer ?
#
loop_
_entity_poly.entity_id
_entity_poly.type
_entity_poly.pdbx_seq_one_letter_code
_entity_poly.pdbx_strand_id
1 'polypeptide(L)'
;LRFPRLPLASERKAANMLNYYPLELLVVEPAQRVSSKKLTGTLTERMIQQARILPHEMKKNNRRQLALARLADDNNEYLSSFRVRSLKVASVRISSEFVTSEGKVLAAPEITYKTGSLQPNGRGKLSWKLAERLQFYRPATVEAVSIVILDKAVHRNQAR
;
A
#
# COMPACT_ATOMS: atom_id res chain seq x y z
N LEU A 1 -17.20 31.33 -24.45
CA LEU A 1 -17.18 29.93 -23.97
C LEU A 1 -17.18 29.02 -25.18
N ARG A 2 -16.18 28.14 -25.31
CA ARG A 2 -16.07 27.15 -26.40
C ARG A 2 -17.15 26.06 -26.29
N PHE A 3 -17.64 25.78 -25.09
CA PHE A 3 -18.65 24.75 -24.83
C PHE A 3 -19.88 25.32 -24.10
N PRO A 4 -20.75 26.08 -24.79
CA PRO A 4 -21.87 26.79 -24.16
C PRO A 4 -23.00 25.88 -23.66
N ARG A 5 -23.03 24.61 -24.07
CA ARG A 5 -24.06 23.63 -23.66
C ARG A 5 -23.69 22.80 -22.43
N LEU A 6 -22.47 22.95 -21.90
CA LEU A 6 -22.08 22.24 -20.69
C LEU A 6 -22.80 22.84 -19.46
N PRO A 7 -23.07 22.02 -18.44
CA PRO A 7 -23.64 22.52 -17.20
C PRO A 7 -22.69 23.53 -16.53
N LEU A 8 -23.26 24.42 -15.73
CA LEU A 8 -22.49 25.32 -14.87
C LEU A 8 -22.22 24.64 -13.53
N ALA A 9 -21.04 24.84 -12.96
CA ALA A 9 -20.78 24.47 -11.59
C ALA A 9 -21.38 25.52 -10.65
N SER A 10 -22.05 25.07 -9.60
CA SER A 10 -22.63 25.97 -8.59
C SER A 10 -21.84 25.92 -7.29
N GLU A 11 -21.49 27.09 -6.76
CA GLU A 11 -20.89 27.23 -5.43
C GLU A 11 -21.85 27.98 -4.52
N ARG A 12 -22.10 27.43 -3.34
CA ARG A 12 -22.89 28.09 -2.30
C ARG A 12 -21.94 28.75 -1.29
N LYS A 13 -21.75 30.06 -1.41
CA LYS A 13 -20.87 30.83 -0.52
C LYS A 13 -21.57 31.20 0.81
N ALA A 14 -22.89 31.36 0.77
CA ALA A 14 -23.74 31.62 1.94
C ALA A 14 -25.14 31.02 1.70
N ALA A 15 -25.98 30.95 2.74
CA ALA A 15 -27.32 30.34 2.66
C ALA A 15 -28.16 30.86 1.46
N ASN A 16 -28.04 32.15 1.12
CA ASN A 16 -28.84 32.80 0.07
C ASN A 16 -28.03 33.24 -1.16
N MET A 17 -26.76 32.83 -1.30
CA MET A 17 -25.91 33.23 -2.42
C MET A 17 -25.38 32.02 -3.17
N LEU A 18 -25.85 31.86 -4.40
CA LEU A 18 -25.48 30.79 -5.31
C LEU A 18 -24.79 31.39 -6.53
N ASN A 19 -23.51 31.07 -6.70
CA ASN A 19 -22.71 31.52 -7.83
C ASN A 19 -22.64 30.41 -8.88
N TYR A 20 -22.63 30.78 -10.15
CA TYR A 20 -22.53 29.84 -11.27
C TYR A 20 -21.28 30.14 -12.09
N TYR A 21 -20.48 29.10 -12.31
CA TYR A 21 -19.23 29.21 -13.04
C TYR A 21 -19.22 28.24 -14.23
N PRO A 22 -18.86 28.71 -15.44
CA PRO A 22 -18.64 27.83 -16.58
C PRO A 22 -17.48 26.85 -16.30
N LEU A 23 -17.69 25.56 -16.56
CA LEU A 23 -16.69 24.51 -16.33
C LEU A 23 -15.36 24.75 -17.05
N GLU A 24 -15.40 25.40 -18.21
CA GLU A 24 -14.21 25.71 -19.02
C GLU A 24 -13.20 26.62 -18.30
N LEU A 25 -13.66 27.39 -17.31
CA LEU A 25 -12.85 28.35 -16.57
C LEU A 25 -12.42 27.83 -15.19
N LEU A 26 -12.82 26.60 -14.81
CA LEU A 26 -12.54 26.02 -13.51
C LEU A 26 -11.35 25.06 -13.57
N VAL A 27 -10.54 25.10 -12.51
CA VAL A 27 -9.43 24.16 -12.29
C VAL A 27 -9.68 23.46 -10.97
N VAL A 28 -9.43 22.15 -10.94
CA VAL A 28 -9.48 21.37 -9.69
C VAL A 28 -8.28 21.75 -8.84
N GLU A 29 -8.54 22.17 -7.60
CA GLU A 29 -7.48 22.52 -6.66
C GLU A 29 -6.56 21.31 -6.40
N PRO A 30 -5.23 21.47 -6.51
CA PRO A 30 -4.30 20.38 -6.22
C PRO A 30 -4.39 19.89 -4.78
N ALA A 31 -3.83 18.70 -4.54
CA ALA A 31 -3.70 18.09 -3.21
C ALA A 31 -5.01 17.77 -2.47
N GLN A 32 -6.16 17.79 -3.16
CA GLN A 32 -7.40 17.26 -2.60
C GLN A 32 -7.35 15.73 -2.53
N ARG A 33 -7.53 15.18 -1.32
CA ARG A 33 -7.59 13.72 -1.12
C ARG A 33 -8.85 13.16 -1.77
N VAL A 34 -8.68 12.12 -2.58
CA VAL A 34 -9.82 11.37 -3.13
C VAL A 34 -10.54 10.63 -2.00
N SER A 35 -11.81 10.97 -1.77
CA SER A 35 -12.65 10.41 -0.70
C SER A 35 -13.16 9.00 -1.05
N SER A 36 -12.83 8.03 -0.18
CA SER A 36 -13.37 6.69 0.16
C SER A 36 -14.09 5.78 -0.86
N LYS A 37 -14.32 6.17 -2.11
CA LYS A 37 -14.73 5.21 -3.15
C LYS A 37 -13.51 4.34 -3.47
N LYS A 38 -13.67 3.01 -3.37
CA LYS A 38 -12.65 2.06 -3.81
C LYS A 38 -12.22 2.45 -5.22
N LEU A 39 -10.92 2.56 -5.44
CA LEU A 39 -10.37 2.76 -6.77
C LEU A 39 -10.88 1.65 -7.71
N THR A 40 -11.07 1.97 -8.98
CA THR A 40 -11.37 0.93 -9.97
C THR A 40 -10.23 -0.09 -10.02
N GLY A 41 -10.49 -1.31 -10.48
CA GLY A 41 -9.44 -2.35 -10.58
C GLY A 41 -8.20 -1.86 -11.33
N THR A 42 -8.40 -1.16 -12.45
CA THR A 42 -7.33 -0.58 -13.27
C THR A 42 -6.53 0.51 -12.56
N LEU A 43 -7.19 1.38 -11.79
CA LEU A 43 -6.52 2.40 -10.98
C LEU A 43 -5.75 1.77 -9.82
N THR A 44 -6.29 0.70 -9.23
CA THR A 44 -5.65 -0.04 -8.12
C THR A 44 -4.36 -0.70 -8.58
N GLU A 45 -4.36 -1.39 -9.72
CA GLU A 45 -3.16 -2.02 -10.29
C GLU A 45 -2.06 -1.01 -10.58
N ARG A 46 -2.41 0.13 -11.20
CA ARG A 46 -1.46 1.21 -11.45
C ARG A 46 -0.89 1.78 -10.15
N MET A 47 -1.74 2.00 -9.15
CA MET A 47 -1.31 2.47 -7.83
C MET A 47 -0.33 1.47 -7.18
N ILE A 48 -0.62 0.17 -7.25
CA ILE A 48 0.29 -0.88 -6.73
C ILE A 48 1.62 -0.84 -7.47
N GLN A 49 1.61 -0.75 -8.80
CA GLN A 49 2.84 -0.69 -9.59
C GLN A 49 3.69 0.54 -9.26
N GLN A 50 3.06 1.69 -9.03
CA GLN A 50 3.74 2.93 -8.66
C GLN A 50 4.26 2.92 -7.22
N ALA A 51 3.52 2.31 -6.29
CA ALA A 51 3.87 2.27 -4.87
C ALA A 51 4.85 1.14 -4.52
N ARG A 52 5.02 0.14 -5.39
CA ARG A 52 5.90 -1.00 -5.16
C ARG A 52 7.37 -0.58 -5.31
N ILE A 53 8.05 -0.45 -4.18
CA ILE A 53 9.47 -0.09 -4.10
C ILE A 53 10.24 -1.21 -3.41
N LEU A 54 11.42 -1.57 -3.94
CA LEU A 54 12.26 -2.60 -3.33
C LEU A 54 12.91 -2.09 -2.02
N PRO A 55 13.20 -2.95 -1.03
CA PRO A 55 13.73 -2.50 0.26
C PRO A 55 14.99 -1.62 0.18
N HIS A 56 15.91 -1.90 -0.73
CA HIS A 56 17.12 -1.11 -0.93
C HIS A 56 16.83 0.27 -1.54
N GLU A 57 15.85 0.36 -2.44
CA GLU A 57 15.38 1.63 -3.01
C GLU A 57 14.61 2.44 -1.98
N MET A 58 13.82 1.78 -1.13
CA MET A 58 13.08 2.42 -0.04
C MET A 58 14.03 3.07 0.96
N LYS A 59 15.17 2.43 1.27
CA LYS A 59 16.24 3.03 2.08
C LYS A 59 16.73 4.36 1.47
N LYS A 60 16.96 4.39 0.16
CA LYS A 60 17.38 5.60 -0.57
C LYS A 60 16.27 6.66 -0.59
N ASN A 61 15.02 6.26 -0.82
CA ASN A 61 13.87 7.15 -0.85
C ASN A 61 13.63 7.82 0.52
N ASN A 62 13.70 7.05 1.60
CA ASN A 62 13.56 7.58 2.96
C ASN A 62 14.65 8.60 3.29
N ARG A 63 15.92 8.35 2.91
CA ARG A 63 17.00 9.34 3.06
C ARG A 63 16.73 10.61 2.25
N ARG A 64 16.24 10.47 1.02
CA ARG A 64 15.86 11.62 0.19
C ARG A 64 14.71 12.41 0.81
N GLN A 65 13.69 11.76 1.33
CA GLN A 65 12.56 12.42 2.01
C GLN A 65 13.01 13.13 3.28
N LEU A 66 13.90 12.52 4.07
CA LEU A 66 14.47 13.15 5.26
C LEU A 66 15.19 14.46 4.93
N ALA A 67 15.99 14.47 3.85
CA ALA A 67 16.69 15.65 3.35
C ALA A 67 15.70 16.71 2.81
N LEU A 68 14.73 16.31 1.98
CA LEU A 68 13.71 17.22 1.44
C LEU A 68 12.85 17.86 2.53
N ALA A 69 12.54 17.10 3.58
CA ALA A 69 11.77 17.58 4.71
C ALA A 69 12.61 18.40 5.71
N ARG A 70 13.93 18.55 5.47
CA ARG A 70 14.88 19.29 6.33
C ARG A 70 14.76 18.88 7.80
N LEU A 71 14.58 17.58 8.05
CA LEU A 71 14.40 17.05 9.40
C LEU A 71 15.74 16.72 10.09
N ALA A 72 16.76 16.42 9.31
CA ALA A 72 18.12 16.19 9.81
C ALA A 72 18.94 17.48 9.92
N ASP A 73 18.58 18.51 9.14
CA ASP A 73 19.31 19.78 9.07
C ASP A 73 18.90 20.75 10.18
N ASP A 74 19.82 21.62 10.57
CA ASP A 74 19.67 22.56 11.70
C ASP A 74 18.72 23.73 11.40
N ASN A 75 18.22 23.82 10.17
CA ASN A 75 17.43 24.95 9.66
C ASN A 75 15.91 24.79 9.84
N ASN A 76 15.45 23.84 10.64
CA ASN A 76 14.03 23.69 10.96
C ASN A 76 13.67 24.46 12.24
N GLU A 77 13.07 25.64 12.06
CA GLU A 77 12.68 26.58 13.13
C GLU A 77 11.73 25.96 14.17
N TYR A 78 10.83 25.08 13.73
CA TYR A 78 9.91 24.40 14.65
C TYR A 78 10.66 23.39 15.51
N LEU A 79 11.56 22.60 14.93
CA LEU A 79 12.34 21.62 15.72
C LEU A 79 13.33 22.31 16.67
N SER A 80 13.92 23.43 16.25
CA SER A 80 14.85 24.19 17.10
C SER A 80 14.14 24.86 18.28
N SER A 81 12.89 25.32 18.09
CA SER A 81 12.10 25.97 19.15
C SER A 81 11.67 25.03 20.28
N PHE A 82 11.43 23.74 19.98
CA PHE A 82 11.11 22.72 21.00
C PHE A 82 12.31 22.22 21.81
N ARG A 83 13.48 22.87 21.73
CA ARG A 83 14.71 22.46 22.44
C ARG A 83 15.07 20.98 22.24
N VAL A 84 14.68 20.42 21.11
CA VAL A 84 15.14 19.13 20.57
C VAL A 84 16.69 19.10 20.52
N ARG A 85 17.37 20.26 20.66
CA ARG A 85 18.82 20.36 20.87
C ARG A 85 19.33 21.17 22.09
N SER A 86 18.50 21.87 22.86
CA SER A 86 18.99 22.90 23.81
C SER A 86 18.51 22.71 25.25
N LEU A 87 19.01 21.66 25.90
CA LEU A 87 19.27 21.62 27.34
C LEU A 87 20.22 20.45 27.61
N LYS A 88 21.32 20.69 28.32
CA LYS A 88 22.43 19.77 28.66
C LYS A 88 22.04 18.47 29.39
N VAL A 89 20.75 18.13 29.47
CA VAL A 89 20.24 16.94 30.18
C VAL A 89 19.57 15.93 29.24
N ALA A 90 19.09 16.32 28.04
CA ALA A 90 18.63 15.38 27.00
C ALA A 90 18.36 16.11 25.67
N SER A 91 19.38 16.34 24.84
CA SER A 91 19.20 16.83 23.47
C SER A 91 18.76 15.70 22.54
N VAL A 92 17.51 15.68 22.10
CA VAL A 92 16.96 14.67 21.18
C VAL A 92 17.35 15.01 19.73
N ARG A 93 18.54 14.62 19.26
CA ARG A 93 18.88 14.85 17.84
C ARG A 93 18.18 13.83 16.93
N ILE A 94 17.59 14.30 15.84
CA ILE A 94 17.10 13.40 14.79
C ILE A 94 18.31 12.86 14.05
N SER A 95 18.53 11.55 14.14
CA SER A 95 19.61 10.85 13.42
C SER A 95 19.31 10.80 11.93
N SER A 96 20.33 10.98 11.09
CA SER A 96 20.27 10.74 9.64
C SER A 96 20.43 9.27 9.25
N GLU A 97 20.77 8.42 10.22
CA GLU A 97 21.01 7.00 10.00
C GLU A 97 19.84 6.13 10.48
N PHE A 98 19.68 4.99 9.80
CA PHE A 98 18.70 3.99 10.20
C PHE A 98 19.12 3.31 11.50
N VAL A 99 18.14 3.03 12.34
CA VAL A 99 18.34 2.18 13.52
C VAL A 99 18.77 0.79 13.07
N THR A 100 19.88 0.32 13.61
CA THR A 100 20.38 -1.04 13.42
C THR A 100 19.91 -1.94 14.56
N SER A 101 19.51 -3.16 14.24
CA SER A 101 19.10 -4.15 15.23
C SER A 101 19.66 -5.52 14.83
N GLU A 102 20.03 -6.32 15.81
CA GLU A 102 20.49 -7.69 15.59
C GLU A 102 19.30 -8.60 15.32
N GLY A 103 19.32 -9.28 14.18
CA GLY A 103 18.30 -10.25 13.80
C GLY A 103 18.90 -11.65 13.72
N LYS A 104 18.20 -12.64 14.29
CA LYS A 104 18.53 -14.06 14.12
C LYS A 104 17.57 -14.69 13.11
N VAL A 105 18.11 -15.26 12.04
CA VAL A 105 17.32 -16.04 11.08
C VAL A 105 17.23 -17.48 11.57
N LEU A 106 16.01 -17.94 11.85
CA LEU A 106 15.75 -19.33 12.23
C LEU A 106 15.63 -20.20 10.97
N ALA A 107 16.09 -21.45 11.07
CA ALA A 107 15.85 -22.43 10.01
C ALA A 107 14.35 -22.70 9.90
N ALA A 108 13.86 -22.87 8.67
CA ALA A 108 12.51 -23.35 8.46
C ALA A 108 12.31 -24.72 9.13
N PRO A 109 11.09 -25.04 9.58
CA PRO A 109 10.80 -26.36 10.14
C PRO A 109 10.64 -27.41 9.04
N GLU A 110 10.76 -28.68 9.42
CA GLU A 110 10.29 -29.80 8.60
C GLU A 110 8.75 -29.79 8.52
N ILE A 111 8.20 -30.07 7.33
CA ILE A 111 6.76 -30.26 7.14
C ILE A 111 6.47 -31.74 6.93
N THR A 112 5.76 -32.35 7.87
CA THR A 112 5.40 -33.77 7.82
C THR A 112 4.05 -33.99 7.13
N TYR A 113 4.01 -34.99 6.27
CA TYR A 113 2.85 -35.45 5.51
C TYR A 113 2.55 -36.92 5.82
N LYS A 114 1.46 -37.45 5.28
CA LYS A 114 1.11 -38.86 5.47
C LYS A 114 2.12 -39.80 4.79
N THR A 115 2.62 -39.41 3.63
CA THR A 115 3.49 -40.24 2.76
C THR A 115 4.96 -39.83 2.77
N GLY A 116 5.35 -38.88 3.63
CA GLY A 116 6.73 -38.42 3.72
C GLY A 116 6.85 -37.07 4.42
N SER A 117 7.97 -36.38 4.22
CA SER A 117 8.19 -35.05 4.76
C SER A 117 8.99 -34.15 3.81
N LEU A 118 8.88 -32.85 4.02
CA LEU A 118 9.62 -31.83 3.30
C LEU A 118 10.62 -31.19 4.26
N GLN A 119 11.90 -31.35 3.96
CA GLN A 119 13.00 -30.80 4.73
C GLN A 119 13.45 -29.44 4.17
N PRO A 120 13.89 -28.50 5.03
CA PRO A 120 14.59 -27.30 4.59
C PRO A 120 15.85 -27.65 3.81
N ASN A 121 16.24 -26.80 2.87
CA ASN A 121 17.53 -26.95 2.20
C ASN A 121 18.71 -26.64 3.16
N GLY A 122 19.94 -26.88 2.72
CA GLY A 122 21.15 -26.61 3.50
C GLY A 122 21.37 -25.14 3.92
N ARG A 123 20.53 -24.21 3.45
CA ARG A 123 20.50 -22.80 3.88
C ARG A 123 19.33 -22.49 4.83
N GLY A 124 18.63 -23.51 5.32
CA GLY A 124 17.47 -23.37 6.20
C GLY A 124 16.22 -22.78 5.52
N LYS A 125 16.18 -22.67 4.19
CA LYS A 125 15.01 -22.20 3.45
C LYS A 125 14.16 -23.37 3.00
N LEU A 126 12.85 -23.20 3.10
CA LEU A 126 11.86 -24.16 2.62
C LEU A 126 11.00 -23.50 1.54
N SER A 127 10.99 -24.06 0.33
CA SER A 127 10.00 -23.69 -0.69
C SER A 127 8.90 -24.75 -0.64
N TRP A 128 7.71 -24.33 -0.25
CA TRP A 128 6.61 -25.24 0.02
C TRP A 128 5.53 -25.13 -1.05
N LYS A 129 5.35 -26.22 -1.79
CA LYS A 129 4.16 -26.54 -2.58
C LYS A 129 3.89 -28.02 -2.38
N LEU A 130 2.62 -28.42 -2.37
CA LEU A 130 2.28 -29.83 -2.28
C LEU A 130 2.79 -30.53 -3.56
N ALA A 131 3.82 -31.35 -3.42
CA ALA A 131 4.32 -32.18 -4.51
C ALA A 131 3.31 -33.30 -4.78
N GLU A 132 3.22 -33.76 -6.04
CA GLU A 132 2.25 -34.79 -6.45
C GLU A 132 2.35 -36.10 -5.66
N ARG A 133 3.53 -36.39 -5.09
CA ARG A 133 3.79 -37.61 -4.29
C ARG A 133 3.39 -37.48 -2.82
N LEU A 134 3.04 -36.28 -2.36
CA LEU A 134 2.72 -35.98 -0.96
C LEU A 134 1.20 -35.94 -0.77
N GLN A 135 0.70 -36.71 0.19
CA GLN A 135 -0.69 -36.65 0.62
C GLN A 135 -0.84 -35.81 1.89
N PHE A 136 -1.97 -35.10 2.02
CA PHE A 136 -2.33 -34.43 3.27
C PHE A 136 -2.13 -35.36 4.47
N TYR A 137 -1.62 -34.82 5.58
CA TYR A 137 -1.33 -35.60 6.79
C TYR A 137 -2.55 -36.39 7.27
N ARG A 138 -3.74 -35.78 7.20
CA ARG A 138 -5.04 -36.43 7.41
C ARG A 138 -5.99 -36.04 6.26
N PRO A 139 -6.09 -36.84 5.19
CA PRO A 139 -7.03 -36.57 4.12
C PRO A 139 -8.46 -36.88 4.60
N ALA A 140 -9.41 -36.02 4.25
CA ALA A 140 -10.82 -36.31 4.45
C ALA A 140 -11.30 -37.32 3.40
N THR A 141 -12.21 -38.20 3.79
CA THR A 141 -12.95 -39.06 2.85
C THR A 141 -14.09 -38.23 2.27
N VAL A 142 -14.21 -38.19 0.94
CA VAL A 142 -15.31 -37.52 0.25
C VAL A 142 -16.22 -38.59 -0.32
N GLU A 143 -17.42 -38.72 0.24
CA GLU A 143 -18.40 -39.74 -0.17
C GLU A 143 -19.21 -39.30 -1.40
N ALA A 144 -19.55 -38.01 -1.48
CA ALA A 144 -20.28 -37.43 -2.59
C ALA A 144 -19.84 -35.99 -2.87
N VAL A 145 -19.74 -35.64 -4.17
CA VAL A 145 -19.51 -34.27 -4.65
C VAL A 145 -20.60 -33.93 -5.65
N SER A 146 -21.27 -32.80 -5.46
CA SER A 146 -22.16 -32.22 -6.45
C SER A 146 -21.52 -30.95 -7.00
N ILE A 147 -21.40 -30.87 -8.32
CA ILE A 147 -20.86 -29.70 -9.02
C ILE A 147 -22.02 -29.05 -9.76
N VAL A 148 -22.33 -27.80 -9.40
CA VAL A 148 -23.30 -26.98 -10.14
C VAL A 148 -22.51 -25.98 -10.97
N ILE A 149 -22.54 -26.17 -12.29
CA ILE A 149 -21.95 -25.24 -13.24
C ILE A 149 -23.04 -24.28 -13.68
N LEU A 150 -22.92 -23.02 -13.26
CA LEU A 150 -23.80 -21.96 -13.71
C LEU A 150 -23.27 -21.41 -15.04
N ASP A 151 -23.90 -21.83 -16.15
CA ASP A 151 -23.69 -21.14 -17.43
C ASP A 151 -24.27 -19.72 -17.34
N LYS A 152 -23.50 -18.71 -17.75
CA LYS A 152 -23.88 -17.28 -17.72
C LYS A 152 -24.16 -16.70 -16.32
N ALA A 153 -23.41 -17.12 -15.29
CA ALA A 153 -23.52 -16.57 -13.93
C ALA A 153 -23.26 -15.05 -13.81
N VAL A 154 -22.70 -14.43 -14.86
CA VAL A 154 -22.50 -12.98 -14.95
C VAL A 154 -23.15 -12.50 -16.24
N HIS A 155 -24.13 -11.59 -16.15
CA HIS A 155 -24.66 -10.92 -17.33
C HIS A 155 -23.53 -10.16 -18.04
N ARG A 156 -23.49 -10.15 -19.38
CA ARG A 156 -22.49 -9.41 -20.18
C ARG A 156 -22.30 -7.94 -19.75
N ASN A 157 -23.31 -7.36 -19.09
CA ASN A 157 -23.30 -5.97 -18.61
C ASN A 157 -22.60 -5.78 -17.24
N GLN A 158 -22.27 -6.85 -16.52
CA GLN A 158 -21.62 -6.83 -15.20
C GLN A 158 -20.11 -7.15 -15.26
N ALA A 159 -19.58 -7.47 -16.45
CA ALA A 159 -18.17 -7.78 -16.68
C ALA A 159 -17.36 -6.58 -17.23
N ARG A 160 -17.76 -5.33 -16.91
CA ARG A 160 -17.07 -4.10 -17.31
C ARG A 160 -16.53 -3.33 -16.12
#